data_AF-A0A8J9S3H2-F1
#
_entry.id   AF-A0A8J9S3H2-F1
#
_cell.length_a   1.000
_cell.length_b   1.000
_cell.length_c   1.000
_cell.angle_alpha   90.00
_cell.angle_beta   90.00
_cell.angle_gamma   90.00
#
_symmetry.space_group_name_H-M   'P 1'
#
loop_
_entity.id
_entity.type
_entity.pdbx_description
1 polymer ?
#
loop_
_entity_poly.entity_id
_entity_poly.type
_entity_poly.pdbx_seq_one_letter_code
_entity_poly.pdbx_strand_id
1 'polypeptide(L)'
;MNATKNLLRSRVGRYSRALVRPVAKLTGNAFPLRADFRGTSQSTVVPHHRFFGTDAHVNVVHVSVQEARETTAKALQMIGWDHEDAALQAEIMTAAELCGNNQGLVKMYQPALMAPSPNAGKPTIERETPTSAVVNANQSPGMLAAVNAADLAVHKATTNGPIAIVTSYNTSTSSGQLAFYVERMARKGIIGIAMANSPEFVAAAQGGKPVFGTNPIAVGIPQKDAVPFT
;
A
#
# COMPACT_ATOMS: atom_id res chain seq x y z
N MET A 1 0.15 -44.29 -19.90
CA MET A 1 0.12 -43.83 -18.49
C MET A 1 0.45 -42.34 -18.45
N ASN A 2 -0.56 -41.49 -18.68
CA ASN A 2 -0.43 -40.03 -18.76
C ASN A 2 -1.68 -39.42 -18.12
N ALA A 3 -1.65 -39.08 -16.83
CA ALA A 3 -2.71 -38.27 -16.19
C ALA A 3 -2.34 -37.83 -14.76
N THR A 4 -1.26 -37.07 -14.55
CA THR A 4 -1.05 -36.40 -13.23
C THR A 4 -0.16 -35.15 -13.29
N LYS A 5 -0.29 -34.31 -14.32
CA LYS A 5 0.44 -33.01 -14.38
C LYS A 5 -0.42 -31.79 -14.76
N ASN A 6 -1.74 -31.91 -14.86
CA ASN A 6 -2.60 -30.85 -15.41
C ASN A 6 -3.67 -30.26 -14.47
N LEU A 7 -3.48 -30.29 -13.14
CA LEU A 7 -4.52 -29.81 -12.20
C LEU A 7 -4.14 -28.66 -11.25
N LEU A 8 -3.10 -27.88 -11.56
CA LEU A 8 -2.71 -26.71 -10.74
C LEU A 8 -2.61 -25.37 -11.52
N ARG A 9 -3.15 -25.29 -12.74
CA ARG A 9 -3.06 -24.07 -13.58
C ARG A 9 -4.38 -23.34 -13.87
N SER A 10 -5.48 -23.65 -13.19
CA SER A 10 -6.77 -23.03 -13.50
C SER A 10 -7.55 -22.61 -12.26
N ARG A 11 -7.12 -21.53 -11.59
CA ARG A 11 -8.00 -20.70 -10.74
C ARG A 11 -7.38 -19.39 -10.20
N VAL A 12 -6.39 -18.80 -10.87
CA VAL A 12 -6.04 -17.40 -10.59
C VAL A 12 -7.05 -16.53 -11.35
N GLY A 13 -8.10 -16.11 -10.63
CA GLY A 13 -9.14 -15.24 -11.15
C GLY A 13 -8.54 -13.91 -11.61
N ARG A 14 -8.83 -13.52 -12.85
CA ARG A 14 -8.35 -12.26 -13.42
C ARG A 14 -8.93 -11.07 -12.64
N TYR A 15 -8.04 -10.26 -12.05
CA TYR A 15 -8.35 -8.90 -11.62
C TYR A 15 -8.59 -8.03 -12.87
N SER A 16 -9.84 -8.00 -13.35
CA SER A 16 -10.26 -7.10 -14.41
C SER A 16 -11.29 -6.12 -13.86
N ARG A 17 -10.93 -4.83 -13.96
CA ARG A 17 -11.70 -3.63 -13.61
C ARG A 17 -13.14 -3.74 -14.11
N ALA A 18 -14.07 -3.97 -13.22
CA ALA A 18 -15.49 -3.96 -13.54
C ALA A 18 -16.32 -3.44 -12.35
N LEU A 19 -15.93 -2.30 -11.77
CA LEU A 19 -16.80 -1.52 -10.88
C LEU A 19 -16.71 0.00 -11.12
N VAL A 20 -16.13 0.43 -12.24
CA VAL A 20 -16.10 1.84 -12.64
C VAL A 20 -16.54 1.90 -14.10
N ARG A 21 -17.71 2.50 -14.38
CA ARG A 21 -18.07 2.95 -15.74
C ARG A 21 -16.89 3.78 -16.29
N PRO A 22 -16.56 3.71 -17.60
CA PRO A 22 -15.29 4.20 -18.13
C PRO A 22 -15.07 5.67 -17.74
N VAL A 23 -14.24 5.88 -16.72
CA VAL A 23 -13.64 7.18 -16.45
C VAL A 23 -12.71 7.43 -17.62
N ALA A 24 -12.96 8.53 -18.32
CA ALA A 24 -12.11 9.00 -19.41
C ALA A 24 -10.63 8.83 -19.02
N LYS A 25 -9.84 8.27 -19.94
CA LYS A 25 -8.39 8.21 -19.83
C LYS A 25 -7.89 9.63 -19.48
N LEU A 26 -7.57 9.86 -18.22
CA LEU A 26 -6.68 10.96 -17.82
C LEU A 26 -5.27 10.52 -18.19
N THR A 27 -4.97 10.59 -19.48
CA THR A 27 -3.60 10.68 -19.98
C THR A 27 -3.08 12.04 -19.54
N GLY A 28 -2.29 12.07 -18.47
CA GLY A 28 -1.65 13.28 -17.97
C GLY A 28 -0.71 12.95 -16.84
N ASN A 29 0.56 12.77 -17.18
CA ASN A 29 1.77 12.70 -16.34
C ASN A 29 1.61 12.02 -14.96
N ALA A 30 2.13 10.79 -14.87
CA ALA A 30 2.53 10.21 -13.59
C ALA A 30 3.58 11.13 -12.94
N PHE A 31 3.16 12.01 -12.03
CA PHE A 31 4.09 12.69 -11.14
C PHE A 31 4.61 11.66 -10.14
N PRO A 32 5.92 11.41 -10.06
CA PRO A 32 6.46 10.42 -9.14
C PRO A 32 6.13 10.82 -7.69
N LEU A 33 5.58 9.89 -6.91
CA LEU A 33 5.42 10.05 -5.47
C LEU A 33 6.82 10.14 -4.85
N ARG A 34 7.13 11.32 -4.28
CA ARG A 34 8.43 11.76 -3.72
C ARG A 34 9.68 11.19 -4.41
N ALA A 35 10.00 11.74 -5.58
CA ALA A 35 11.36 11.72 -6.16
C ALA A 35 12.13 13.05 -5.98
N ASP A 36 11.52 14.08 -5.38
CA ASP A 36 12.12 15.41 -5.30
C ASP A 36 12.88 15.61 -3.97
N PHE A 37 14.08 15.02 -3.90
CA PHE A 37 15.13 15.45 -2.98
C PHE A 37 16.16 16.28 -3.77
N ARG A 38 15.78 17.51 -4.18
CA ARG A 38 16.77 18.51 -4.65
C ARG A 38 17.35 19.22 -3.44
N GLY A 39 18.21 18.51 -2.73
CA GLY A 39 19.12 19.06 -1.73
C GLY A 39 20.54 18.69 -2.13
N THR A 40 21.24 19.59 -2.83
CA THR A 40 22.70 19.51 -2.98
C THR A 40 23.35 19.76 -1.63
N SER A 41 23.44 18.73 -0.80
CA SER A 41 24.50 18.57 0.18
C SER A 41 24.64 17.08 0.41
N GLN A 42 25.86 16.56 0.35
CA GLN A 42 26.16 15.23 0.86
C GLN A 42 25.89 15.23 2.37
N SER A 43 24.64 15.03 2.76
CA SER A 43 24.28 14.79 4.15
C SER A 43 24.39 13.29 4.38
N THR A 44 25.53 12.86 4.90
CA THR A 44 25.69 11.55 5.52
C THR A 44 24.56 11.35 6.52
N VAL A 45 23.64 10.45 6.22
CA VAL A 45 22.65 10.00 7.21
C VAL A 45 23.43 9.21 8.25
N VAL A 46 23.73 9.83 9.39
CA VAL A 46 24.37 9.17 10.52
C VAL A 46 23.29 8.36 11.25
N PRO A 47 23.40 7.02 11.35
CA PRO A 47 22.40 6.23 12.05
C PRO A 47 22.53 6.45 13.58
N HIS A 48 21.58 7.16 14.17
CA HIS A 48 21.43 7.26 15.63
C HIS A 48 20.68 6.05 16.20
N HIS A 49 21.24 4.85 16.02
CA HIS A 49 20.81 3.66 16.78
C HIS A 49 22.03 2.88 17.23
N ARG A 50 22.48 3.12 18.48
CA ARG A 50 23.36 2.19 19.20
C ARG A 50 22.52 0.97 19.59
N PHE A 51 22.56 -0.07 18.75
CA PHE A 51 22.27 -1.42 19.21
C PHE A 51 23.43 -1.89 20.08
N PHE A 52 23.13 -2.32 21.31
CA PHE A 52 24.10 -2.96 22.18
C PHE A 52 24.51 -4.31 21.58
N GLY A 53 25.80 -4.45 21.26
CA GLY A 53 26.45 -5.74 21.03
C GLY A 53 26.76 -6.07 19.57
N THR A 54 28.06 -6.24 19.32
CA THR A 54 28.74 -6.82 18.15
C THR A 54 28.97 -5.92 16.93
N ASP A 55 30.25 -5.74 16.61
CA ASP A 55 30.82 -5.20 15.38
C ASP A 55 30.44 -6.06 14.16
N ALA A 56 29.15 -6.12 13.84
CA ALA A 56 28.72 -6.69 12.57
C ALA A 56 28.98 -5.65 11.48
N HIS A 57 29.95 -5.93 10.60
CA HIS A 57 30.08 -5.21 9.34
C HIS A 57 28.76 -5.38 8.56
N VAL A 58 27.89 -4.38 8.63
CA VAL A 58 26.66 -4.36 7.83
C VAL A 58 27.10 -4.09 6.39
N ASN A 59 27.04 -5.11 5.54
CA ASN A 59 27.24 -4.92 4.11
C ASN A 59 26.08 -4.08 3.57
N VAL A 60 26.37 -2.82 3.25
CA VAL A 60 25.40 -1.91 2.65
C VAL A 60 25.51 -2.01 1.13
N VAL A 61 24.37 -2.21 0.47
CA VAL A 61 24.27 -2.17 -0.99
C VAL A 61 23.49 -0.92 -1.37
N HIS A 62 24.06 -0.10 -2.25
CA HIS A 62 23.39 1.06 -2.83
C HIS A 62 22.77 0.67 -4.16
N VAL A 63 21.46 0.88 -4.30
CA VAL A 63 20.70 0.67 -5.53
C VAL A 63 19.95 1.94 -5.88
N SER A 64 19.66 2.15 -7.17
CA SER A 64 18.80 3.25 -7.56
C SER A 64 17.34 3.00 -7.15
N VAL A 65 16.57 4.06 -6.91
CA VAL A 65 15.13 3.95 -6.58
C VAL A 65 14.37 3.21 -7.69
N GLN A 66 14.72 3.49 -8.94
CA GLN A 66 14.12 2.84 -10.10
C GLN A 66 14.41 1.34 -10.11
N GLU A 67 15.68 0.95 -9.89
CA GLU A 67 16.09 -0.45 -9.83
C GLU A 67 15.40 -1.19 -8.68
N ALA A 68 15.31 -0.59 -7.50
CA ALA A 68 14.62 -1.17 -6.35
C ALA A 68 13.13 -1.42 -6.64
N ARG A 69 12.44 -0.44 -7.24
CA ARG A 69 11.03 -0.55 -7.61
C ARG A 69 10.81 -1.60 -8.70
N GLU A 70 11.60 -1.60 -9.76
CA GLU A 70 11.48 -2.56 -10.86
C GLU A 70 11.78 -4.00 -10.41
N THR A 71 12.82 -4.17 -9.59
CA THR A 71 13.18 -5.48 -9.02
C THR A 71 12.08 -6.00 -8.10
N THR A 72 11.51 -5.14 -7.26
CA THR A 72 10.38 -5.49 -6.40
C THR A 72 9.16 -5.90 -7.22
N ALA A 73 8.81 -5.14 -8.27
CA ALA A 73 7.70 -5.48 -9.15
C ALA A 73 7.92 -6.82 -9.87
N LYS A 74 9.15 -7.09 -10.35
CA LYS A 74 9.52 -8.38 -10.96
C LYS A 74 9.37 -9.53 -9.96
N ALA A 75 9.84 -9.35 -8.73
CA ALA A 75 9.70 -10.36 -7.67
C ALA A 75 8.23 -10.63 -7.33
N LEU A 76 7.39 -9.59 -7.26
CA LEU A 76 5.95 -9.71 -7.05
C LEU A 76 5.27 -10.47 -8.20
N GLN A 77 5.68 -10.25 -9.45
CA GLN A 77 5.17 -11.01 -10.59
C GLN A 77 5.56 -12.50 -10.50
N MET A 78 6.80 -12.79 -10.07
CA MET A 78 7.27 -14.17 -9.90
C MET A 78 6.48 -14.94 -8.84
N ILE A 79 5.88 -14.26 -7.86
CA ILE A 79 5.02 -14.88 -6.84
C ILE A 79 3.52 -14.87 -7.20
N GLY A 80 3.17 -14.44 -8.42
CA GLY A 80 1.83 -14.62 -8.99
C GLY A 80 0.98 -13.36 -9.16
N TRP A 81 1.53 -12.17 -8.93
CA TRP A 81 0.84 -10.92 -9.25
C TRP A 81 0.85 -10.62 -10.74
N ASP A 82 -0.21 -9.97 -11.25
CA ASP A 82 -0.15 -9.38 -12.58
C ASP A 82 0.72 -8.11 -12.60
N HIS A 83 1.01 -7.62 -13.80
CA HIS A 83 1.91 -6.50 -14.01
C HIS A 83 1.43 -5.20 -13.32
N GLU A 84 0.14 -4.89 -13.37
CA GLU A 84 -0.39 -3.63 -12.81
C GLU A 84 -0.35 -3.66 -11.29
N ASP A 85 -0.84 -4.75 -10.69
CA ASP A 85 -0.90 -4.92 -9.25
C ASP A 85 0.49 -5.07 -8.61
N ALA A 86 1.42 -5.73 -9.30
CA ALA A 86 2.81 -5.81 -8.87
C ALA A 86 3.50 -4.45 -8.88
N ALA A 87 3.29 -3.65 -9.94
CA ALA A 87 3.87 -2.32 -10.06
C ALA A 87 3.35 -1.38 -8.96
N LEU A 88 2.05 -1.41 -8.67
CA LEU A 88 1.46 -0.58 -7.62
C LEU A 88 1.95 -0.96 -6.22
N GLN A 89 2.02 -2.25 -5.90
CA GLN A 89 2.58 -2.70 -4.62
C GLN A 89 4.06 -2.33 -4.49
N ALA A 90 4.85 -2.46 -5.55
CA ALA A 90 6.24 -2.05 -5.56
C ALA A 90 6.41 -0.53 -5.34
N GLU A 91 5.54 0.29 -5.93
CA GLU A 91 5.50 1.74 -5.69
C GLU A 91 5.25 2.05 -4.20
N ILE A 92 4.26 1.39 -3.59
CA ILE A 92 3.91 1.58 -2.16
C ILE A 92 5.07 1.18 -1.24
N MET A 93 5.69 0.02 -1.48
CA MET A 93 6.84 -0.45 -0.70
C MET A 93 8.05 0.46 -0.88
N THR A 94 8.31 0.93 -2.10
CA THR A 94 9.43 1.85 -2.38
C THR A 94 9.21 3.18 -1.69
N ALA A 95 7.99 3.74 -1.73
CA ALA A 95 7.67 4.98 -1.02
C ALA A 95 7.89 4.85 0.49
N ALA A 96 7.57 3.69 1.06
CA ALA A 96 7.81 3.42 2.47
C ALA A 96 9.29 3.29 2.82
N GLU A 97 10.07 2.62 1.97
CA GLU A 97 11.52 2.52 2.09
C GLU A 97 12.19 3.89 2.09
N LEU A 98 11.79 4.77 1.16
CA LEU A 98 12.32 6.13 1.04
C LEU A 98 12.02 7.01 2.26
N CYS A 99 11.01 6.65 3.06
CA CYS A 99 10.67 7.34 4.29
C CYS A 99 11.30 6.69 5.55
N GLY A 100 12.14 5.65 5.39
CA GLY A 100 12.71 4.89 6.50
C GLY A 100 11.67 4.10 7.29
N ASN A 101 10.55 3.73 6.65
CA ASN A 101 9.45 3.04 7.31
C ASN A 101 9.56 1.51 7.14
N ASN A 102 9.24 0.75 8.19
CA ASN A 102 9.31 -0.73 8.18
C ASN A 102 8.22 -1.43 7.33
N GLN A 103 7.40 -0.66 6.62
CA GLN A 103 6.42 -1.16 5.66
C GLN A 103 6.97 -1.23 4.22
N GLY A 104 8.26 -0.95 4.02
CA GLY A 104 8.95 -0.95 2.72
C GLY A 104 9.41 -2.32 2.22
N LEU A 105 10.62 -2.38 1.66
CA LEU A 105 11.15 -3.53 0.93
C LEU A 105 11.39 -4.75 1.83
N VAL A 106 11.53 -4.54 3.15
CA VAL A 106 11.64 -5.61 4.15
C VAL A 106 10.51 -6.65 4.06
N LYS A 107 9.33 -6.27 3.53
CA LYS A 107 8.23 -7.20 3.29
C LYS A 107 8.54 -8.30 2.28
N MET A 108 9.47 -8.06 1.37
CA MET A 108 9.91 -9.05 0.39
C MET A 108 10.85 -10.11 0.97
N TYR A 109 11.28 -9.97 2.23
CA TYR A 109 12.04 -11.01 2.94
C TYR A 109 11.22 -12.30 3.13
N GLN A 110 9.90 -12.19 3.25
CA GLN A 110 8.97 -13.33 3.34
C GLN A 110 7.96 -13.30 2.19
N PRO A 111 8.40 -13.63 0.95
CA PRO A 111 7.58 -13.45 -0.25
C PRO A 111 6.27 -14.24 -0.23
N ALA A 112 6.21 -15.36 0.49
CA ALA A 112 4.97 -16.13 0.67
C ALA A 112 3.86 -15.32 1.37
N LEU A 113 4.21 -14.39 2.26
CA LEU A 113 3.24 -13.50 2.91
C LEU A 113 2.75 -12.37 1.99
N MET A 114 3.42 -12.17 0.86
CA MET A 114 3.06 -11.20 -0.15
C MET A 114 2.37 -11.83 -1.37
N ALA A 115 2.25 -13.15 -1.43
CA ALA A 115 1.61 -13.84 -2.54
C ALA A 115 0.08 -13.57 -2.55
N PRO A 116 -0.57 -13.61 -3.72
CA PRO A 116 -2.03 -13.54 -3.79
C PRO A 116 -2.69 -14.65 -2.96
N SER A 117 -3.77 -14.34 -2.23
CA SER A 117 -4.57 -15.38 -1.59
C SER A 117 -5.18 -16.30 -2.67
N PRO A 118 -5.14 -17.63 -2.51
CA PRO A 118 -5.79 -18.56 -3.43
C PRO A 118 -7.32 -18.43 -3.41
N ASN A 119 -7.88 -17.82 -2.37
CA ASN A 119 -9.31 -17.56 -2.24
C ASN A 119 -9.66 -16.10 -2.59
N ALA A 120 -8.71 -15.33 -3.13
CA ALA A 120 -8.96 -13.94 -3.49
C ALA A 120 -10.03 -13.83 -4.57
N GLY A 121 -11.02 -12.97 -4.30
CA GLY A 121 -12.08 -12.59 -5.20
C GLY A 121 -12.01 -11.11 -5.55
N LYS A 122 -12.88 -10.67 -6.48
CA LYS A 122 -13.00 -9.25 -6.81
C LYS A 122 -13.61 -8.50 -5.62
N PRO A 123 -13.11 -7.31 -5.25
CA PRO A 123 -13.75 -6.49 -4.23
C PRO A 123 -15.21 -6.17 -4.57
N THR A 124 -16.07 -6.11 -3.55
CA THR A 124 -17.51 -5.82 -3.69
C THR A 124 -17.93 -4.73 -2.73
N ILE A 125 -18.78 -3.80 -3.19
CA ILE A 125 -19.41 -2.81 -2.33
C ILE A 125 -20.65 -3.46 -1.70
N GLU A 126 -20.66 -3.60 -0.39
CA GLU A 126 -21.77 -4.23 0.34
C GLU A 126 -22.80 -3.22 0.83
N ARG A 127 -22.36 -1.99 1.11
CA ARG A 127 -23.21 -0.86 1.51
C ARG A 127 -22.70 0.40 0.85
N GLU A 128 -23.61 1.22 0.37
CA GLU A 128 -23.25 2.46 -0.32
C GLU A 128 -24.27 3.57 -0.06
N THR A 129 -23.74 4.78 0.14
CA THR A 129 -24.48 6.03 0.08
C THR A 129 -23.73 6.98 -0.87
N PRO A 130 -24.28 8.16 -1.19
CA PRO A 130 -23.54 9.15 -1.98
C PRO A 130 -22.17 9.49 -1.38
N THR A 131 -22.05 9.56 -0.05
CA THR A 131 -20.83 9.97 0.66
C THR A 131 -20.15 8.85 1.44
N SER A 132 -20.63 7.60 1.36
CA SER A 132 -19.96 6.49 2.04
C SER A 132 -20.03 5.15 1.32
N ALA A 133 -19.09 4.25 1.61
CA ALA A 133 -19.14 2.87 1.17
C ALA A 133 -18.44 1.90 2.15
N VAL A 134 -18.95 0.67 2.22
CA VAL A 134 -18.30 -0.47 2.87
C VAL A 134 -17.89 -1.47 1.80
N VAL A 135 -16.59 -1.73 1.69
CA VAL A 135 -15.99 -2.57 0.64
C VAL A 135 -15.43 -3.85 1.26
N ASN A 136 -16.02 -4.98 0.89
CA ASN A 136 -15.41 -6.28 1.16
C ASN A 136 -14.32 -6.51 0.11
N ALA A 137 -13.05 -6.60 0.53
CA ALA A 137 -11.91 -6.79 -0.36
C ALA A 137 -11.82 -8.24 -0.88
N ASN A 138 -12.62 -9.17 -0.35
CA ASN A 138 -12.66 -10.58 -0.74
C ASN A 138 -11.26 -11.21 -0.78
N GLN A 139 -10.48 -11.02 0.29
CA GLN A 139 -9.09 -11.47 0.43
C GLN A 139 -8.11 -10.91 -0.62
N SER A 140 -8.43 -9.76 -1.22
CA SER A 140 -7.45 -8.98 -1.98
C SER A 140 -6.37 -8.38 -1.05
N PRO A 141 -5.18 -8.02 -1.58
CA PRO A 141 -4.11 -7.42 -0.78
C PRO A 141 -4.56 -6.14 -0.08
N GLY A 142 -4.04 -5.93 1.13
CA GLY A 142 -4.34 -4.74 1.91
C GLY A 142 -3.92 -3.45 1.19
N MET A 143 -2.76 -3.46 0.52
CA MET A 143 -2.26 -2.31 -0.23
C MET A 143 -3.20 -1.90 -1.38
N LEU A 144 -3.64 -2.87 -2.19
CA LEU A 144 -4.54 -2.63 -3.31
C LEU A 144 -5.94 -2.21 -2.83
N ALA A 145 -6.44 -2.87 -1.78
CA ALA A 145 -7.71 -2.51 -1.16
C ALA A 145 -7.69 -1.07 -0.62
N ALA A 146 -6.59 -0.65 0.01
CA ALA A 146 -6.42 0.70 0.53
C ALA A 146 -6.34 1.77 -0.57
N VAL A 147 -5.64 1.50 -1.70
CA VAL A 147 -5.67 2.41 -2.87
C VAL A 147 -7.08 2.57 -3.41
N ASN A 148 -7.80 1.45 -3.60
CA ASN A 148 -9.16 1.47 -4.13
C ASN A 148 -10.12 2.22 -3.19
N ALA A 149 -10.00 2.01 -1.88
CA ALA A 149 -10.80 2.71 -0.89
C ALA A 149 -10.50 4.22 -0.90
N ALA A 150 -9.23 4.60 -0.97
CA ALA A 150 -8.81 6.00 -1.02
C ALA A 150 -9.31 6.71 -2.27
N ASP A 151 -9.19 6.07 -3.44
CA ASP A 151 -9.66 6.63 -4.70
C ASP A 151 -11.18 6.75 -4.74
N LEU A 152 -11.92 5.77 -4.20
CA LEU A 152 -13.37 5.83 -4.08
C LEU A 152 -13.82 6.93 -3.12
N ALA A 153 -13.12 7.13 -2.00
CA ALA A 153 -13.39 8.21 -1.07
C ALA A 153 -13.19 9.57 -1.73
N VAL A 154 -12.08 9.77 -2.44
CA VAL A 154 -11.85 11.00 -3.20
C VAL A 154 -12.93 11.21 -4.25
N HIS A 155 -13.26 10.19 -5.03
CA HIS A 155 -14.30 10.29 -6.05
C HIS A 155 -15.62 10.79 -5.44
N LYS A 156 -16.12 10.12 -4.39
CA LYS A 156 -17.35 10.50 -3.68
C LYS A 156 -17.27 11.92 -3.10
N ALA A 157 -16.13 12.30 -2.51
CA ALA A 157 -15.93 13.64 -1.96
C ALA A 157 -15.93 14.73 -3.05
N THR A 158 -15.52 14.39 -4.27
CA THR A 158 -15.53 15.34 -5.39
C THR A 158 -16.85 15.42 -6.14
N THR A 159 -17.67 14.35 -6.14
CA THR A 159 -18.91 14.31 -6.94
C THR A 159 -20.18 14.48 -6.14
N ASN A 160 -20.21 14.05 -4.88
CA ASN A 160 -21.46 13.87 -4.12
C ASN A 160 -21.57 14.76 -2.87
N GLY A 161 -20.48 15.40 -2.46
CA GLY A 161 -20.43 16.30 -1.31
C GLY A 161 -19.04 16.39 -0.69
N PRO A 162 -18.74 17.41 0.12
CA PRO A 162 -17.38 17.76 0.52
C PRO A 162 -16.67 16.74 1.44
N ILE A 163 -17.38 15.71 1.90
CA ILE A 163 -16.89 14.70 2.83
C ILE A 163 -17.33 13.33 2.32
N ALA A 164 -16.41 12.37 2.33
CA ALA A 164 -16.73 10.98 2.09
C ALA A 164 -15.93 10.03 2.99
N ILE A 165 -16.52 8.87 3.31
CA ILE A 165 -15.92 7.84 4.17
C ILE A 165 -16.04 6.49 3.48
N VAL A 166 -14.91 5.83 3.25
CA VAL A 166 -14.88 4.47 2.68
C VAL A 166 -14.11 3.57 3.62
N THR A 167 -14.71 2.43 3.96
CA THR A 167 -14.06 1.38 4.73
C THR A 167 -13.82 0.17 3.85
N SER A 168 -12.70 -0.51 4.04
CA SER A 168 -12.45 -1.81 3.42
C SER A 168 -12.01 -2.83 4.45
N TYR A 169 -12.45 -4.07 4.29
CA TYR A 169 -12.13 -5.17 5.20
C TYR A 169 -11.94 -6.49 4.44
N ASN A 170 -11.58 -7.56 5.16
CA ASN A 170 -11.34 -8.89 4.59
C ASN A 170 -10.20 -8.88 3.56
N THR A 171 -9.04 -8.33 3.95
CA THR A 171 -7.82 -8.29 3.14
C THR A 171 -6.90 -9.46 3.51
N SER A 172 -6.08 -9.92 2.56
CA SER A 172 -5.13 -11.05 2.79
C SER A 172 -3.75 -10.62 3.30
N THR A 173 -3.38 -9.36 3.10
CA THR A 173 -2.07 -8.80 3.50
C THR A 173 -2.24 -7.44 4.16
N SER A 174 -1.16 -6.89 4.73
CA SER A 174 -1.16 -5.56 5.36
C SER A 174 -1.41 -4.43 4.36
N SER A 175 -1.94 -3.30 4.83
CA SER A 175 -2.07 -2.07 4.05
C SER A 175 -0.76 -1.33 3.80
N GLY A 176 0.39 -1.75 4.34
CA GLY A 176 1.64 -1.01 4.19
C GLY A 176 1.61 0.35 4.90
N GLN A 177 2.34 1.35 4.38
CA GLN A 177 2.41 2.68 5.01
C GLN A 177 1.19 3.53 4.65
N LEU A 178 0.44 3.97 5.68
CA LEU A 178 -0.78 4.77 5.47
C LEU A 178 -0.54 6.15 4.84
N ALA A 179 0.66 6.73 5.05
CA ALA A 179 1.03 8.02 4.47
C ALA A 179 0.89 8.03 2.93
N PHE A 180 1.12 6.89 2.27
CA PHE A 180 0.97 6.78 0.81
C PHE A 180 -0.45 7.14 0.36
N TYR A 181 -1.47 6.65 1.07
CA TYR A 181 -2.87 6.85 0.71
C TYR A 181 -3.31 8.29 0.96
N VAL A 182 -2.93 8.87 2.11
CA VAL A 182 -3.30 10.25 2.41
C VAL A 182 -2.52 11.26 1.57
N GLU A 183 -1.27 10.96 1.18
CA GLU A 183 -0.54 11.75 0.19
C GLU A 183 -1.26 11.72 -1.17
N ARG A 184 -1.69 10.53 -1.60
CA ARG A 184 -2.47 10.35 -2.84
C ARG A 184 -3.78 11.16 -2.81
N MET A 185 -4.47 11.23 -1.67
CA MET A 185 -5.67 12.07 -1.50
C MET A 185 -5.30 13.57 -1.54
N ALA A 186 -4.27 13.96 -0.80
CA ALA A 186 -3.84 15.36 -0.67
C ALA A 186 -3.35 15.95 -2.00
N ARG A 187 -2.69 15.15 -2.84
CA ARG A 187 -2.31 15.54 -4.20
C ARG A 187 -3.50 15.82 -5.11
N LYS A 188 -4.69 15.32 -4.77
CA LYS A 188 -5.96 15.62 -5.45
C LYS A 188 -6.71 16.81 -4.82
N GLY A 189 -6.06 17.55 -3.93
CA GLY A 189 -6.67 18.70 -3.25
C GLY A 189 -7.63 18.34 -2.12
N ILE A 190 -7.62 17.09 -1.64
CA ILE A 190 -8.52 16.59 -0.59
C ILE A 190 -7.73 16.33 0.69
N ILE A 191 -8.23 16.82 1.83
CA ILE A 191 -7.70 16.41 3.14
C ILE A 191 -8.01 14.92 3.34
N GLY A 192 -6.97 14.10 3.47
CA GLY A 192 -7.08 12.66 3.65
C GLY A 192 -6.87 12.25 5.09
N ILE A 193 -7.68 11.31 5.57
CA ILE A 193 -7.45 10.60 6.84
C ILE A 193 -7.52 9.11 6.55
N ALA A 194 -6.49 8.37 6.93
CA ALA A 194 -6.43 6.92 6.78
C ALA A 194 -6.16 6.26 8.14
N MET A 195 -6.87 5.19 8.42
CA MET A 195 -6.70 4.36 9.61
C MET A 195 -6.65 2.90 9.18
N ALA A 196 -5.88 2.09 9.89
CA ALA A 196 -5.86 0.64 9.71
C ALA A 196 -5.76 -0.06 11.06
N ASN A 197 -6.20 -1.31 11.12
CA ASN A 197 -5.96 -2.20 12.25
C ASN A 197 -4.87 -3.23 11.92
N SER A 198 -4.39 -3.94 12.94
CA SER A 198 -3.45 -5.07 12.79
C SER A 198 -3.77 -6.19 13.78
N PRO A 199 -3.13 -7.38 13.67
CA PRO A 199 -3.17 -8.40 14.71
C PRO A 199 -2.74 -7.87 16.09
N GLU A 200 -3.07 -8.62 17.14
CA GLU A 200 -2.91 -8.25 18.55
C GLU A 200 -1.42 -8.19 18.95
N PHE A 201 -0.88 -6.97 19.08
CA PHE A 201 0.50 -6.70 19.48
C PHE A 201 0.61 -5.74 20.67
N VAL A 202 -0.47 -5.05 21.04
CA VAL A 202 -0.50 -4.00 22.07
C VAL A 202 -1.47 -4.39 23.19
N ALA A 203 -1.00 -4.34 24.43
CA ALA A 203 -1.82 -4.59 25.62
C ALA A 203 -2.63 -3.34 26.01
N ALA A 204 -3.84 -3.53 26.54
CA ALA A 204 -4.70 -2.43 26.98
C ALA A 204 -4.21 -1.74 28.28
N ALA A 205 -3.47 -2.47 29.09
CA ALA A 205 -2.88 -1.99 30.34
C ALA A 205 -1.50 -2.61 30.53
N GLN A 206 -0.67 -1.96 31.35
CA GLN A 206 0.67 -2.44 31.66
C GLN A 206 0.64 -3.85 32.26
N GLY A 207 1.51 -4.74 31.76
CA GLY A 207 1.54 -6.15 32.17
C GLY A 207 0.38 -7.01 31.64
N GLY A 208 -0.55 -6.42 30.88
CA GLY A 208 -1.66 -7.13 30.27
C GLY A 208 -1.26 -7.94 29.04
N LYS A 209 -2.19 -8.78 28.57
CA LYS A 209 -2.04 -9.51 27.30
C LYS A 209 -2.28 -8.56 26.11
N PRO A 210 -1.59 -8.77 24.96
CA PRO A 210 -1.94 -8.09 23.72
C PRO A 210 -3.39 -8.32 23.34
N VAL A 211 -4.11 -7.25 23.01
CA VAL A 211 -5.52 -7.28 22.58
C VAL A 211 -5.82 -6.29 21.45
N PHE A 212 -4.92 -5.33 21.20
CA PHE A 212 -5.03 -4.35 20.12
C PHE A 212 -3.90 -4.52 19.11
N GLY A 213 -4.15 -4.09 17.88
CA GLY A 213 -3.09 -3.85 16.93
C GLY A 213 -2.31 -2.56 17.21
N THR A 214 -1.29 -2.31 16.38
CA THR A 214 -0.57 -1.03 16.37
C THR A 214 -1.42 0.13 15.84
N ASN A 215 -2.51 -0.21 15.14
CA ASN A 215 -3.62 0.66 14.72
C ASN A 215 -3.22 2.07 14.27
N PRO A 216 -2.39 2.20 13.20
CA PRO A 216 -1.87 3.49 12.77
C PRO A 216 -2.96 4.43 12.23
N ILE A 217 -2.70 5.72 12.36
CA ILE A 217 -3.48 6.82 11.79
C ILE A 217 -2.53 7.69 10.97
N ALA A 218 -2.94 8.11 9.77
CA ALA A 218 -2.24 9.08 8.95
C ALA A 218 -3.20 10.20 8.51
N VAL A 219 -2.66 11.41 8.35
CA VAL A 219 -3.41 12.59 7.89
C VAL A 219 -2.61 13.26 6.77
N GLY A 220 -3.27 13.58 5.67
CA GLY A 220 -2.67 14.25 4.52
C GLY A 220 -3.40 15.56 4.25
N ILE A 221 -2.65 16.67 4.25
CA ILE A 221 -3.20 18.01 4.03
C ILE A 221 -2.58 18.58 2.74
N PRO A 222 -3.41 18.97 1.75
CA PRO A 222 -2.92 19.66 0.55
C PRO A 222 -2.19 20.96 0.92
N GLN A 223 -1.09 21.24 0.23
CA GLN A 223 -0.39 22.52 0.33
C GLN A 223 -0.44 23.23 -1.03
N LYS A 224 -0.57 24.56 -1.00
CA LYS A 224 -0.41 25.38 -2.20
C LYS A 224 1.08 25.48 -2.51
N ASP A 225 1.47 25.17 -3.74
CA ASP A 225 2.84 25.30 -4.27
C ASP A 225 3.93 24.48 -3.53
N ALA A 226 3.54 23.47 -2.75
CA ALA A 226 4.45 22.59 -2.02
C ALA A 226 3.96 21.14 -2.02
N VAL A 227 4.83 20.22 -1.60
CA VAL A 227 4.44 18.83 -1.34
C VAL A 227 3.40 18.78 -0.21
N PRO A 228 2.44 17.84 -0.23
CA PRO A 228 1.49 17.69 0.87
C PRO A 228 2.16 17.48 2.23
N PHE A 229 1.51 17.95 3.29
CA PHE A 229 1.86 17.59 4.67
C PHE A 229 1.25 16.21 4.97
N THR A 230 2.08 15.21 5.31
CA THR A 230 1.70 13.81 5.50
C THR A 230 2.50 13.11 6.59
#